data_AF-A0A1X3DHZ5-F1
#
_entry.id   AF-A0A1X3DHZ5-F1
#
_cell.length_a   1.000
_cell.length_b   1.000
_cell.length_c   1.000
_cell.angle_alpha   90.00
_cell.angle_beta   90.00
_cell.angle_gamma   90.00
#
_symmetry.space_group_name_H-M   'P 1'
#
loop_
_entity.id
_entity.type
_entity.pdbx_description
1 polymer ?
#
loop_
_entity_poly.entity_id
_entity_poly.type
_entity_poly.pdbx_seq_one_letter_code
_entity_poly.pdbx_strand_id
1 'polypeptide(L)'
;MYNIENLLTFAADGRIYRAFDHAVIAAMGMVVAIPLEQTEGSLCGLIDQSPVPWQELWAVLDVEPETQAMFDRDLSTPQIIHRLGLADTLLQVAQLPEYRATVFIHPQTGLRLGISTDYIHKTNKANR
;
A
#
# COMPACT_ATOMS: atom_id res chain seq x y z
N MET A 1 13.96 6.34 -0.75
CA MET A 1 12.97 7.07 0.07
C MET A 1 11.78 7.42 -0.80
N TYR A 2 10.58 7.45 -0.22
CA TYR A 2 9.31 7.70 -0.88
C TYR A 2 8.85 9.13 -0.62
N ASN A 3 8.80 9.94 -1.67
CA ASN A 3 8.23 11.28 -1.56
C ASN A 3 6.71 11.18 -1.34
N ILE A 4 6.24 11.52 -0.14
CA ILE A 4 4.85 11.31 0.25
C ILE A 4 3.90 12.35 -0.37
N GLU A 5 4.39 13.56 -0.68
CA GLU A 5 3.58 14.60 -1.35
C GLU A 5 3.14 14.15 -2.75
N ASN A 6 4.00 13.40 -3.44
CA ASN A 6 3.69 12.77 -4.72
C ASN A 6 2.60 11.68 -4.64
N LEU A 7 2.28 11.20 -3.44
CA LEU A 7 1.26 10.18 -3.23
C LEU A 7 -0.11 10.77 -2.89
N LEU A 8 -0.20 12.07 -2.56
CA LEU A 8 -1.46 12.77 -2.29
C LEU A 8 -2.48 12.61 -3.43
N THR A 9 -2.01 12.59 -4.68
CA THR A 9 -2.89 12.45 -5.86
C THR A 9 -3.63 11.10 -5.90
N PHE A 10 -3.17 10.09 -5.15
CA PHE A 10 -3.82 8.78 -5.06
C PHE A 10 -4.67 8.61 -3.80
N ALA A 11 -4.54 9.51 -2.82
CA ALA A 11 -5.33 9.48 -1.59
C ALA A 11 -6.80 9.76 -1.91
N ALA A 12 -7.69 8.85 -1.52
CA ALA A 12 -9.12 8.92 -1.85
C ALA A 12 -9.81 10.18 -1.27
N ASP A 13 -9.31 10.69 -0.16
CA ASP A 13 -9.78 11.90 0.53
C ASP A 13 -8.78 13.07 0.44
N GLY A 14 -7.72 12.93 -0.36
CA GLY A 14 -6.67 13.93 -0.53
C GLY A 14 -5.79 14.15 0.71
N ARG A 15 -5.73 13.18 1.64
CA ARG A 15 -5.00 13.31 2.90
C ARG A 15 -3.98 12.19 3.08
N ILE A 16 -2.93 12.49 3.85
CA ILE A 16 -1.96 11.51 4.33
C ILE A 16 -2.02 11.50 5.84
N TYR A 17 -2.07 10.29 6.37
CA TYR A 17 -2.22 10.04 7.79
C TYR A 17 -0.89 9.56 8.37
N ARG A 18 -0.74 9.66 9.68
CA ARG A 18 0.36 9.08 10.44
C ARG A 18 -0.23 8.15 11.48
N ALA A 19 0.21 6.90 11.47
CA ALA A 19 -0.16 5.90 12.44
C ALA A 19 0.97 4.87 12.56
N PHE A 20 1.26 4.39 13.79
CA PHE A 20 2.28 3.37 14.06
C PHE A 20 3.66 3.66 13.44
N ASP A 21 4.10 4.93 13.43
CA ASP A 21 5.34 5.36 12.76
C ASP A 21 5.42 5.08 11.26
N HIS A 22 4.25 5.05 10.61
CA HIS A 22 4.11 5.03 9.16
C HIS A 22 3.34 6.25 8.67
N ALA A 23 3.72 6.74 7.49
CA ALA A 23 2.82 7.53 6.65
C ALA A 23 1.84 6.58 5.97
N VAL A 24 0.54 6.83 6.14
CA VAL A 24 -0.53 5.95 5.68
C VAL A 24 -1.42 6.67 4.67
N ILE A 25 -1.65 6.02 3.54
CA ILE A 25 -2.47 6.52 2.44
C ILE A 25 -3.54 5.48 2.13
N ALA A 26 -4.81 5.90 2.14
CA ALA A 26 -5.89 5.09 1.57
C ALA A 26 -6.13 5.53 0.12
N ALA A 27 -5.93 4.61 -0.81
CA ALA A 27 -6.28 4.76 -2.20
C ALA A 27 -7.46 3.83 -2.55
N MET A 28 -8.02 3.95 -3.75
CA MET A 28 -9.15 3.11 -4.15
C MET A 28 -8.79 1.62 -4.10
N GLY A 29 -9.39 0.88 -3.15
CA GLY A 29 -9.15 -0.55 -2.96
C GLY A 29 -7.76 -0.89 -2.39
N MET A 30 -7.03 0.10 -1.86
CA MET A 30 -5.66 -0.08 -1.39
C MET A 30 -5.38 0.74 -0.12
N VAL A 31 -4.53 0.19 0.75
CA VAL A 31 -3.90 0.94 1.84
C VAL A 31 -2.39 0.79 1.73
N VAL A 32 -1.69 1.93 1.76
CA VAL A 32 -0.22 1.99 1.72
C VAL A 32 0.26 2.48 3.06
N ALA A 33 1.18 1.75 3.68
CA ALA A 33 1.88 2.15 4.89
C ALA A 33 3.38 2.20 4.60
N ILE A 34 3.96 3.40 4.74
CA ILE A 34 5.37 3.66 4.46
C ILE A 34 6.05 4.00 5.78
N PRO A 35 7.08 3.26 6.23
CA PRO A 35 7.81 3.63 7.43
C PRO A 35 8.33 5.06 7.35
N LEU A 36 8.17 5.87 8.39
CA LEU A 36 8.53 7.29 8.37
C LEU A 36 10.01 7.52 8.04
N GLU A 37 10.89 6.61 8.45
CA GLU A 37 12.32 6.64 8.08
C GLU A 37 12.59 6.49 6.58
N GLN A 38 11.64 5.91 5.84
CA GLN A 38 11.71 5.77 4.38
C GLN A 38 10.96 6.88 3.65
N THR A 39 10.37 7.84 4.36
CA THR A 39 9.63 8.96 3.75
C THR A 39 10.54 10.14 3.41
N GLU A 40 10.19 10.85 2.34
CA GLU A 40 10.77 12.13 1.94
C GLU A 40 9.65 13.16 1.84
N GLY A 41 9.93 14.40 2.26
CA GLY A 41 8.97 15.51 2.29
C GLY A 41 8.64 15.99 3.70
N SER A 42 7.64 16.86 3.82
CA SER A 42 7.24 17.42 5.12
C SER A 42 6.34 16.47 5.91
N LEU A 43 6.73 16.18 7.15
CA LEU A 43 5.90 15.42 8.10
C LEU A 43 4.91 16.31 8.88
N CYS A 44 5.05 17.64 8.82
CA CYS A 44 4.26 18.59 9.62
C CYS A 44 2.77 18.66 9.22
N GLY A 45 2.38 18.04 8.10
CA GLY A 45 1.00 18.03 7.61
C GLY A 45 0.27 16.69 7.77
N LEU A 46 0.91 15.68 8.37
CA LEU A 46 0.30 14.37 8.52
C LEU A 46 -0.77 14.37 9.61
N ILE A 47 -1.92 13.77 9.31
CA ILE A 47 -3.02 13.65 10.27
C ILE A 47 -2.74 12.48 11.20
N ASP A 48 -2.63 12.73 12.50
CA ASP A 48 -2.37 11.71 13.53
C ASP A 48 -3.61 10.84 13.83
N GLN A 49 -4.03 10.05 12.84
CA GLN A 49 -5.18 9.14 12.82
C GLN A 49 -4.92 8.02 11.80
N SER A 50 -5.93 7.19 11.50
CA SER A 50 -5.89 6.17 10.45
C SER A 50 -6.99 6.42 9.40
N PRO A 51 -6.70 6.28 8.09
CA PRO A 51 -7.71 6.46 7.03
C PRO A 51 -8.62 5.23 6.86
N VAL A 52 -8.24 4.11 7.45
CA VAL A 52 -8.99 2.85 7.50
C VAL A 52 -9.21 2.47 8.97
N PRO A 53 -10.15 1.56 9.31
CA PRO A 53 -10.29 1.06 10.67
C PRO A 53 -8.94 0.61 11.26
N TRP A 54 -8.70 0.94 12.53
CA TRP A 54 -7.41 0.67 13.19
C TRP A 54 -7.00 -0.81 13.12
N GLN A 55 -7.96 -1.72 13.21
CA GLN A 55 -7.73 -3.16 13.13
C GLN A 55 -7.26 -3.59 11.74
N GLU A 56 -7.72 -2.93 10.68
CA GLU A 56 -7.30 -3.20 9.30
C GLU A 56 -5.86 -2.76 9.08
N LEU A 57 -5.52 -1.53 9.50
CA LEU A 57 -4.15 -1.03 9.40
C LEU A 57 -3.18 -1.89 10.24
N TRP A 58 -3.57 -2.26 11.46
CA TRP A 58 -2.75 -3.13 12.30
C TRP A 58 -2.53 -4.49 11.61
N ALA A 59 -3.59 -5.14 11.12
CA ALA A 59 -3.43 -6.42 10.41
C ALA A 59 -2.49 -6.32 9.21
N VAL A 60 -2.56 -5.24 8.42
CA VAL A 60 -1.62 -4.97 7.32
C VAL A 60 -0.17 -4.83 7.83
N LEU A 61 0.03 -4.19 8.98
CA LEU A 61 1.35 -3.96 9.58
C LEU A 61 1.95 -5.18 10.30
N ASP A 62 1.12 -6.08 10.82
CA ASP A 62 1.55 -7.20 11.67
C ASP A 62 1.68 -8.52 10.91
N VAL A 63 1.01 -8.66 9.77
CA VAL A 63 1.01 -9.94 9.04
C VAL A 63 2.42 -10.36 8.61
N GLU A 64 2.75 -11.62 8.86
CA GLU A 64 4.02 -12.22 8.43
C GLU A 64 3.91 -12.71 6.98
N PRO A 65 4.96 -12.54 6.16
CA PRO A 65 4.95 -12.98 4.78
C PRO A 65 5.01 -14.50 4.66
N GLU A 66 4.20 -15.06 3.77
CA GLU A 66 4.12 -16.50 3.53
C GLU A 66 4.85 -16.91 2.25
N THR A 67 4.89 -16.02 1.26
CA THR A 67 5.45 -16.29 -0.07
C THR A 67 6.11 -15.06 -0.66
N GLN A 68 6.65 -15.18 -1.87
CA GLN A 68 7.17 -14.08 -2.67
C GLN A 68 6.46 -14.02 -4.01
N ALA A 69 6.19 -12.81 -4.49
CA ALA A 69 5.62 -12.58 -5.82
C ALA A 69 6.12 -11.26 -6.40
N MET A 70 5.99 -11.14 -7.72
CA MET A 70 6.20 -9.89 -8.46
C MET A 70 4.94 -9.61 -9.26
N PHE A 71 4.65 -8.33 -9.52
CA PHE A 71 3.56 -7.97 -10.41
C PHE A 71 3.86 -8.48 -11.83
N ASP A 72 2.84 -8.98 -12.50
CA ASP A 72 2.95 -9.39 -13.89
C ASP A 72 3.09 -8.14 -14.78
N ARG A 73 4.12 -8.13 -15.62
CA ARG A 73 4.42 -7.02 -16.53
C ARG A 73 3.39 -6.89 -17.65
N ASP A 74 2.71 -7.99 -17.98
CA ASP A 74 1.72 -8.02 -19.05
C ASP A 74 0.32 -7.61 -18.55
N LEU A 75 0.15 -7.41 -17.24
CA LEU A 75 -1.10 -6.94 -16.64
C LEU A 75 -1.03 -5.46 -16.29
N SER A 76 -2.13 -4.74 -16.56
CA SER A 76 -2.26 -3.33 -16.17
C SER A 76 -2.16 -3.20 -14.65
N THR A 77 -1.05 -2.64 -14.19
CA THR A 77 -0.76 -2.38 -12.79
C THR A 77 -1.14 -0.93 -12.44
N PRO A 78 -1.84 -0.67 -11.32
CA PRO A 78 -2.21 0.69 -10.91
C PRO A 78 -0.99 1.63 -10.81
N GLN A 79 -1.15 2.89 -11.23
CA GLN A 79 -0.05 3.87 -11.26
C GLN A 79 0.61 4.08 -9.89
N ILE A 80 -0.13 3.96 -8.79
CA ILE A 80 0.44 4.06 -7.44
C ILE A 80 1.50 2.97 -7.18
N ILE A 81 1.32 1.76 -7.72
CA ILE A 81 2.27 0.64 -7.56
C ILE A 81 3.57 0.95 -8.31
N HIS A 82 3.47 1.53 -9.52
CA HIS A 82 4.65 2.03 -10.25
C HIS A 82 5.32 3.19 -9.52
N ARG A 83 4.53 4.13 -8.98
CA ARG A 83 5.05 5.29 -8.25
C ARG A 83 5.80 4.89 -6.99
N LEU A 84 5.38 3.81 -6.34
CA LEU A 84 6.04 3.19 -5.20
C LEU A 84 7.20 2.26 -5.62
N GLY A 85 7.51 2.13 -6.91
CA GLY A 85 8.60 1.25 -7.38
C GLY A 85 8.35 -0.24 -7.13
N LEU A 86 7.10 -0.65 -6.89
CA LEU A 86 6.76 -2.03 -6.52
C LEU A 86 6.56 -2.94 -7.75
N ALA A 87 6.26 -2.35 -8.91
CA ALA A 87 5.92 -3.11 -10.12
C ALA A 87 7.05 -4.05 -10.59
N ASP A 88 8.30 -3.62 -10.45
CA ASP A 88 9.49 -4.38 -10.89
C ASP A 88 10.27 -5.02 -9.72
N THR A 89 9.64 -5.10 -8.54
CA THR A 89 10.28 -5.58 -7.32
C THR A 89 9.72 -6.95 -6.94
N LEU A 90 10.61 -7.87 -6.54
CA LEU A 90 10.20 -9.11 -5.89
C LEU A 90 9.75 -8.79 -4.45
N LEU A 91 8.46 -8.91 -4.20
CA LEU A 91 7.82 -8.54 -2.93
C LEU A 91 7.57 -9.80 -2.11
N GLN A 92 7.61 -9.64 -0.80
CA GLN A 92 7.05 -10.60 0.13
C GLN A 92 5.52 -10.44 0.15
N VAL A 93 4.79 -11.54 0.28
CA VAL A 93 3.33 -11.55 0.16
C VAL A 93 2.69 -12.34 1.29
N ALA A 94 1.62 -11.79 1.85
CA ALA A 94 0.74 -12.44 2.80
C ALA A 94 -0.72 -12.26 2.41
N GLN A 95 -1.58 -13.19 2.82
CA GLN A 95 -3.03 -13.06 2.67
C GLN A 95 -3.63 -12.53 3.97
N LEU A 96 -4.64 -11.67 3.84
CA LEU A 96 -5.51 -11.23 4.94
C LEU A 96 -6.97 -11.58 4.60
N PRO A 97 -7.39 -12.84 4.80
CA PRO A 97 -8.72 -13.32 4.39
C PRO A 97 -9.87 -12.56 5.04
N GLU A 98 -9.72 -12.15 6.29
CA GLU A 98 -10.72 -11.40 7.07
C GLU A 98 -11.02 -10.02 6.47
N TYR A 99 -10.05 -9.42 5.76
CA TYR A 99 -10.22 -8.18 5.00
C TYR A 99 -10.39 -8.41 3.51
N ARG A 100 -10.42 -9.67 3.05
CA ARG A 100 -10.41 -10.06 1.63
C ARG A 100 -9.35 -9.26 0.87
N ALA A 101 -8.11 -9.29 1.39
CA ALA A 101 -6.99 -8.52 0.87
C ALA A 101 -5.72 -9.36 0.77
N THR A 102 -4.81 -8.92 -0.08
CA THR A 102 -3.44 -9.41 -0.18
C THR A 102 -2.49 -8.28 0.22
N VAL A 103 -1.52 -8.57 1.08
CA VAL A 103 -0.51 -7.61 1.52
C VAL A 103 0.79 -7.89 0.81
N PHE A 104 1.35 -6.87 0.17
CA PHE A 104 2.67 -6.87 -0.42
C PHE A 104 3.62 -6.08 0.47
N ILE A 105 4.78 -6.67 0.78
CA ILE A 105 5.77 -6.12 1.70
C ILE A 105 7.08 -5.96 0.93
N HIS A 106 7.62 -4.74 0.93
CA HIS A 106 8.88 -4.44 0.29
C HIS A 106 10.05 -4.88 1.20
N PRO A 107 10.88 -5.86 0.80
CA PRO A 107 11.80 -6.52 1.71
C PRO A 107 12.90 -5.62 2.29
N GLN A 108 13.32 -4.58 1.56
CA GLN A 108 14.38 -3.65 2.01
C GLN A 108 13.85 -2.42 2.74
N THR A 109 12.62 -1.97 2.45
CA THR A 109 12.12 -0.69 2.97
C THR A 109 11.06 -0.87 4.04
N GLY A 110 10.50 -2.06 4.19
CA GLY A 110 9.38 -2.29 5.12
C GLY A 110 8.07 -1.66 4.69
N LEU A 111 7.99 -1.03 3.50
CA LEU A 111 6.74 -0.54 2.94
C LEU A 111 5.74 -1.70 2.82
N ARG A 112 4.50 -1.45 3.25
CA ARG A 112 3.41 -2.41 3.12
C ARG A 112 2.26 -1.84 2.28
N LEU A 113 1.76 -2.65 1.36
CA LEU A 113 0.64 -2.34 0.48
C LEU A 113 -0.42 -3.43 0.63
N GLY A 114 -1.53 -3.12 1.30
CA GLY A 114 -2.73 -3.95 1.28
C GLY A 114 -3.55 -3.65 0.03
N ILE A 115 -3.91 -4.67 -0.75
CA ILE A 115 -4.79 -4.55 -1.92
C ILE A 115 -6.02 -5.43 -1.70
N SER A 116 -7.21 -4.85 -1.83
CA SER A 116 -8.46 -5.60 -1.82
C SER A 116 -8.51 -6.61 -2.97
N THR A 117 -8.88 -7.84 -2.68
CA THR A 117 -9.09 -8.91 -3.66
C THR A 117 -10.12 -8.49 -4.71
N ASP A 118 -11.17 -7.75 -4.33
CA ASP A 118 -12.19 -7.29 -5.29
C ASP A 118 -11.63 -6.27 -6.30
N TYR A 119 -10.60 -5.51 -5.92
CA TYR A 119 -9.93 -4.57 -6.81
C TYR A 119 -9.12 -5.31 -7.87
N ILE A 120 -8.36 -6.34 -7.48
CA ILE A 120 -7.59 -7.21 -8.38
C ILE A 120 -8.50 -7.88 -9.43
N HIS A 121 -9.71 -8.30 -9.03
CA HIS A 121 -10.66 -8.93 -9.96
C HIS A 121 -11.30 -7.94 -10.94
N LYS A 122 -11.53 -6.68 -10.51
CA LYS A 122 -12.11 -5.64 -11.36
C LYS A 122 -11.13 -5.15 -12.42
N THR A 123 -9.86 -4.98 -12.09
CA THR A 123 -8.82 -4.61 -13.07
C THR A 123 -8.60 -5.72 -14.10
N ASN A 124 -8.64 -6.99 -13.70
CA ASN A 124 -8.54 -8.12 -14.63
C ASN A 124 -9.72 -8.23 -15.62
N LYS A 125 -10.92 -7.79 -15.24
CA LYS A 125 -12.08 -7.77 -16.16
C LYS A 125 -12.09 -6.57 -17.11
N ALA A 126 -11.48 -5.45 -16.74
CA ALA A 126 -11.39 -4.28 -17.61
C ALA A 126 -10.38 -4.47 -18.77
N ASN A 127 -9.49 -5.46 -18.66
CA ASN A 127 -8.49 -5.80 -19.67
C ASN A 127 -8.87 -7.02 -20.54
N ARG A 128 -10.12 -7.47 -20.48
CA ARG A 128 -10.71 -8.48 -21.40
C ARG A 128 -11.77 -7.82 -22.25
#